data_AF-A0A7K3VUA9-F1
#
_entry.id   AF-A0A7K3VUA9-F1
#
_cell.length_a   1.000
_cell.length_b   1.000
_cell.length_c   1.000
_cell.angle_alpha   90.00
_cell.angle_beta   90.00
_cell.angle_gamma   90.00
#
_symmetry.space_group_name_H-M   'P 1'
#
loop_
_entity.id
_entity.type
_entity.pdbx_description
1 polymer ?
#
loop_
_entity_poly.entity_id
_entity_poly.type
_entity_poly.pdbx_seq_one_letter_code
_entity_poly.pdbx_strand_id
1 'polypeptide(L)' 'MNTQPVIGISGCLTGSAVRFDGGHKRMGFVMDELAQWVAFKPVCPEMAIGLPVPRP' A
#
# COMPACT_ATOMS: atom_id res chain seq x y z
N MET A 1 -15.36 -15.01 15.11
CA MET A 1 -14.01 -15.11 14.49
C MET A 1 -14.03 -14.18 13.29
N ASN A 2 -13.17 -13.15 13.25
CA ASN A 2 -13.14 -12.23 12.12
C ASN A 2 -12.33 -12.90 10.98
N THR A 3 -13.00 -13.45 9.98
CA THR A 3 -12.40 -14.24 8.90
C THR A 3 -12.12 -13.39 7.65
N GLN A 4 -11.78 -12.11 7.82
CA GLN A 4 -11.42 -11.29 6.67
C GLN A 4 -10.07 -11.76 6.10
N PRO A 5 -9.99 -12.08 4.80
CA PRO A 5 -8.74 -12.47 4.16
C PRO A 5 -7.68 -11.37 4.28
N VAL A 6 -6.42 -11.76 4.47
CA VAL A 6 -5.29 -10.82 4.46
C VAL A 6 -4.70 -10.76 3.05
N ILE A 7 -4.63 -9.55 2.48
CA ILE A 7 -4.12 -9.33 1.12
C ILE A 7 -2.90 -8.41 1.17
N GLY A 8 -1.79 -8.86 0.60
CA GLY A 8 -0.62 -8.02 0.36
C GLY A 8 -0.89 -6.99 -0.73
N ILE A 9 -0.50 -5.74 -0.52
CA ILE A 9 -0.73 -4.67 -1.48
C ILE A 9 0.46 -3.70 -1.55
N SER A 10 0.72 -3.13 -2.71
CA SER A 10 1.71 -2.05 -2.85
C SER A 10 1.34 -0.86 -1.96
N GLY A 11 2.24 -0.47 -1.04
CA GLY A 11 1.98 0.57 -0.04
C GLY A 11 1.63 1.95 -0.63
N CYS A 12 2.07 2.25 -1.86
CA CYS A 12 1.69 3.48 -2.54
C CYS A 12 0.19 3.55 -2.86
N LEU A 13 -0.49 2.41 -3.04
CA LEU A 13 -1.93 2.33 -3.33
C LEU A 13 -2.79 2.61 -2.09
N THR A 14 -2.20 2.51 -0.89
CA THR A 14 -2.89 2.81 0.37
C THR A 14 -2.80 4.27 0.79
N GLY A 15 -2.10 5.10 0.00
CA GLY A 15 -1.81 6.50 0.35
C GLY A 15 -0.46 6.70 1.03
N SER A 16 0.34 5.65 1.22
CA SER A 16 1.69 5.80 1.76
C SER A 16 2.58 6.56 0.77
N ALA A 17 3.26 7.59 1.24
CA ALA A 17 4.18 8.43 0.46
C ALA A 17 5.52 7.71 0.18
N VAL A 18 5.46 6.58 -0.54
CA VAL A 18 6.61 5.66 -0.76
C VAL A 18 7.03 5.58 -2.23
N ARG A 19 6.38 6.34 -3.12
CA ARG A 19 6.80 6.39 -4.52
C ARG A 19 8.15 7.08 -4.66
N PHE A 20 8.81 6.84 -5.79
CA PHE A 20 10.11 7.41 -6.11
C PHE A 20 10.11 8.95 -6.06
N ASP A 21 8.98 9.59 -6.35
CA ASP A 21 8.79 11.04 -6.34
C ASP A 21 8.36 11.60 -4.98
N GLY A 22 8.33 10.78 -3.92
CA GLY A 22 7.81 11.20 -2.61
C GLY A 22 6.29 11.24 -2.52
N GLY A 23 5.58 10.90 -3.59
CA GLY A 23 4.13 10.86 -3.62
C GLY A 23 3.54 9.51 -3.23
N HIS A 24 2.24 9.41 -3.42
CA HIS A 24 1.47 8.17 -3.33
C HIS A 24 0.57 7.99 -4.56
N LYS A 25 -0.12 6.86 -4.64
CA LYS A 25 -1.14 6.61 -5.66
C LYS A 25 -2.37 5.95 -5.03
N ARG A 26 -2.91 6.57 -3.97
CA ARG A 26 -4.10 6.06 -3.27
C ARG A 26 -5.19 5.70 -4.29
N MET A 27 -5.64 4.46 -4.25
CA MET A 27 -6.67 3.96 -5.16
C MET A 27 -8.00 3.88 -4.42
N GLY A 28 -9.00 4.65 -4.86
CA GLY A 28 -10.31 4.75 -4.21
C GLY A 28 -10.99 3.38 -4.06
N PHE A 29 -11.18 2.65 -5.17
CA PHE A 29 -11.77 1.30 -5.15
C PHE A 29 -11.15 0.37 -4.10
N VAL A 30 -9.82 0.33 -4.02
CA VAL A 30 -9.11 -0.52 -3.06
C VAL A 30 -9.39 -0.08 -1.63
N MET A 31 -9.25 1.21 -1.35
CA MET A 31 -9.27 1.72 0.02
C MET A 31 -10.67 1.99 0.57
N ASP A 32 -11.65 2.20 -0.30
CA ASP A 32 -13.00 2.60 0.06
C ASP A 32 -14.01 1.46 -0.10
N GLU A 33 -13.90 0.66 -1.17
CA GLU A 33 -14.85 -0.43 -1.47
C GLU A 33 -14.32 -1.79 -1.03
N LEU A 34 -13.13 -2.18 -1.51
CA LEU A 34 -12.57 -3.51 -1.24
C LEU A 34 -12.12 -3.68 0.22
N ALA A 35 -11.62 -2.60 0.85
CA ALA A 35 -11.18 -2.60 2.26
C ALA A 35 -12.25 -3.02 3.26
N GLN A 36 -13.53 -2.95 2.89
CA GLN A 36 -14.65 -3.41 3.72
C GLN A 36 -14.66 -4.93 3.89
N TRP A 37 -14.03 -5.66 2.97
CA TRP A 37 -14.12 -7.12 2.87
C TRP A 37 -12.82 -7.85 3.23
N VAL A 38 -11.69 -7.13 3.25
CA VAL A 38 -10.35 -7.72 3.42
C VAL A 38 -9.48 -6.86 4.33
N ALA A 39 -8.45 -7.47 4.93
CA ALA A 39 -7.41 -6.76 5.65
C ALA A 39 -6.17 -6.57 4.76
N PHE A 40 -5.77 -5.32 4.49
CA PHE A 40 -4.59 -5.05 3.69
C PHE A 40 -3.30 -5.08 4.51
N LYS A 41 -2.27 -5.72 3.96
CA LYS A 41 -0.89 -5.62 4.42
C LYS A 41 -0.07 -4.81 3.41
N PRO A 42 0.11 -3.50 3.61
CA PRO A 42 0.86 -2.66 2.69
C PRO A 42 2.35 -3.01 2.71
N VAL A 43 2.96 -3.09 1.54
CA VAL A 43 4.39 -3.38 1.34
C VAL A 43 4.95 -2.47 0.25
N CYS A 44 6.12 -1.88 0.50
CA CYS A 44 6.93 -1.27 -0.55
C CYS A 44 8.24 -2.05 -0.62
N PRO A 45 8.42 -2.93 -1.62
CA PRO A 45 9.63 -3.74 -1.74
C PRO A 45 10.90 -2.90 -1.81
N GLU A 46 10.86 -1.75 -2.50
CA GLU A 46 11.99 -0.83 -2.64
C GLU A 46 12.45 -0.26 -1.28
N MET A 47 11.51 0.18 -0.44
CA MET A 47 11.82 0.62 0.93
C MET A 47 12.28 -0.54 1.81
N ALA A 48 11.70 -1.74 1.64
CA ALA A 48 12.05 -2.93 2.42
C ALA A 48 13.49 -3.39 2.15
N ILE A 49 14.04 -3.13 0.97
CA ILE A 49 15.45 -3.37 0.64
C ILE A 49 16.35 -2.15 0.92
N GLY A 50 15.82 -1.07 1.50
CA GLY A 50 16.60 0.08 1.96
C GLY A 50 16.76 1.23 0.96
N LEU A 51 16.03 1.24 -0.16
CA LEU A 51 16.03 2.40 -1.05
C LEU A 51 15.32 3.60 -0.37
N PRO A 52 15.81 4.84 -0.55
CA PRO A 52 15.18 6.02 0.03
C PRO A 52 13.91 6.45 -0.72
N VAL A 53 13.21 7.42 -0.13
CA VAL A 53 12.19 8.24 -0.78
C VAL A 53 12.59 9.71 -0.59
N PRO A 54 12.75 10.51 -1.66
CA PRO A 54 12.65 10.13 -3.08
C PRO A 54 13.85 9.29 -3.56
N ARG A 55 13.72 8.71 -4.75
CA ARG A 55 14.79 7.98 -5.48
C ARG A 55 14.60 8.16 -7.00
N PRO A 56 15.66 7.99 -7.81
CA PRO A 56 15.56 7.98 -9.27
C PRO A 56 14.61 6.90 -9.79
#